data_AF-A0A1X2GD88-F1
#
_entry.id   AF-A0A1X2GD88-F1
#
_cell.length_a   1.000
_cell.length_b   1.000
_cell.length_c   1.000
_cell.angle_alpha   90.00
_cell.angle_beta   90.00
_cell.angle_gamma   90.00
#
_symmetry.space_group_name_H-M   'P 1'
#
loop_
_entity.id
_entity.type
_entity.pdbx_description
1 polymer ?
#
loop_
_entity_poly.entity_id
_entity_poly.type
_entity_poly.pdbx_seq_one_letter_code
_entity_poly.pdbx_strand_id
1 'polypeptide(L)'
;MASGGFHSEDYSTPPVSSEEWKSLWDLPYVGKALTIWWRLLHRKLPSRMRLHTWYGLPNQGLCHACPDTPETDLHLIASCPLAWQKWSSFFPAKNLEEIARGLLSPSSLPVEDRLSFAKIMSDVWSAYWARSFAADT
;
A
#
# COMPACT_ATOMS: atom_id res chain seq x y z
N MET A 1 -23.70 34.28 5.98
CA MET A 1 -23.63 33.04 6.77
C MET A 1 -23.40 31.88 5.81
N ALA A 2 -22.20 31.31 5.82
CA ALA A 2 -21.90 30.00 5.27
C ALA A 2 -20.59 29.55 5.91
N SER A 3 -20.70 28.86 7.05
CA SER A 3 -19.59 28.25 7.76
C SER A 3 -19.22 26.95 7.06
N GLY A 4 -18.23 26.99 6.18
CA GLY A 4 -17.60 25.79 5.62
C GLY A 4 -16.58 25.26 6.61
N GLY A 5 -16.98 24.31 7.45
CA GLY A 5 -16.08 23.64 8.39
C GLY A 5 -15.01 22.86 7.63
N PHE A 6 -13.76 23.31 7.74
CA PHE A 6 -12.59 22.53 7.38
C PHE A 6 -12.56 21.32 8.32
N HIS A 7 -12.82 20.12 7.81
CA HIS A 7 -12.58 18.89 8.54
C HIS A 7 -11.06 18.79 8.73
N SER A 8 -10.57 19.27 9.88
CA SER A 8 -9.21 19.08 10.33
C SER A 8 -9.01 17.58 10.59
N GLU A 9 -8.49 16.87 9.60
CA GLU A 9 -7.87 15.58 9.88
C GLU A 9 -6.74 15.83 10.89
N ASP A 10 -6.90 15.26 12.08
CA ASP A 10 -5.95 15.35 13.18
C ASP A 10 -4.60 14.74 12.74
N TYR A 11 -3.66 15.60 12.33
CA TYR A 11 -2.29 15.22 12.01
C TYR A 11 -1.46 14.80 13.24
N SER A 12 -2.03 14.89 14.45
CA SER A 12 -1.33 14.62 15.71
C SER A 12 -1.16 13.14 16.04
N THR A 13 -1.96 12.25 15.47
CA THR A 13 -1.85 10.81 15.72
C THR A 13 -1.08 10.16 14.57
N PRO A 14 0.11 9.57 14.80
CA PRO A 14 0.73 8.78 13.76
C PRO A 14 -0.26 7.66 13.38
N PRO A 15 -0.49 7.43 12.09
CA PRO A 15 -1.50 6.48 11.62
C PRO A 15 -1.23 5.03 12.07
N VAL A 16 -0.06 4.76 12.64
CA VAL A 16 0.43 3.47 13.13
C VAL A 16 1.28 3.68 14.39
N SER A 17 1.28 2.70 15.31
CA SER A 17 2.04 2.76 16.56
C SER A 17 3.55 2.54 16.38
N SER A 18 4.34 2.91 17.39
CA SER A 18 5.80 2.68 17.39
C SER A 18 6.18 1.21 17.25
N GLU A 19 5.36 0.31 17.79
CA GLU A 19 5.60 -1.14 17.81
C GLU A 19 5.54 -1.73 16.40
N GLU A 20 4.54 -1.33 15.61
CA GLU A 20 4.38 -1.79 14.23
C GLU A 20 5.58 -1.38 13.38
N TRP A 21 6.03 -0.13 13.49
CA TRP A 21 7.19 0.34 12.75
C TRP A 21 8.48 -0.37 13.16
N LYS A 22 8.67 -0.56 14.47
CA LYS A 22 9.83 -1.26 15.01
C LYS A 22 9.89 -2.71 14.51
N SER A 23 8.74 -3.38 14.43
CA SER A 23 8.64 -4.77 13.95
C SER A 23 9.16 -4.98 12.52
N LEU A 24 9.17 -3.92 11.72
CA LEU A 24 9.70 -3.89 10.35
C LEU A 24 11.19 -3.55 10.31
N TRP A 25 11.63 -2.59 11.13
CA TRP A 25 13.05 -2.17 11.16
C TRP A 25 14.01 -3.30 11.52
N ASP A 26 13.55 -4.26 12.32
CA ASP A 26 14.35 -5.39 12.77
C ASP A 26 14.56 -6.46 11.67
N LEU A 27 13.97 -6.29 10.48
CA LEU A 27 14.08 -7.26 9.38
C LEU A 27 15.42 -7.14 8.63
N PRO A 28 16.13 -8.25 8.40
CA PRO A 28 17.35 -8.24 7.58
C PRO A 28 17.05 -7.94 6.10
N TYR A 29 17.82 -7.02 5.51
CA TYR A 29 17.97 -6.89 4.05
C TYR A 29 16.72 -6.51 3.22
N VAL A 30 15.94 -5.52 3.66
CA VAL A 30 14.70 -5.11 2.96
C VAL A 30 14.57 -3.61 2.68
N GLY A 31 15.67 -2.90 2.38
CA GLY A 31 15.68 -1.42 2.26
C GLY A 31 14.55 -0.81 1.40
N LYS A 32 14.33 -1.32 0.17
CA LYS A 32 13.24 -0.83 -0.70
C LYS A 32 11.85 -1.21 -0.18
N ALA A 33 11.69 -2.45 0.30
CA ALA A 33 10.44 -2.95 0.85
C ALA A 33 10.01 -2.15 2.10
N LEU A 34 10.95 -1.85 3.00
CA LEU A 34 10.70 -1.08 4.22
C LEU A 34 10.20 0.32 3.90
N THR A 35 10.73 0.96 2.85
CA THR A 35 10.24 2.27 2.41
C THR A 35 8.80 2.19 1.90
N ILE A 36 8.46 1.15 1.13
CA ILE A 36 7.10 0.94 0.60
C ILE A 36 6.14 0.67 1.76
N TRP A 37 6.52 -0.19 2.69
CA TRP A 37 5.69 -0.57 3.82
C TRP A 37 5.50 0.59 4.80
N TRP A 38 6.57 1.36 5.07
CA TRP A 38 6.47 2.62 5.80
C TRP A 38 5.47 3.57 5.13
N ARG A 39 5.56 3.75 3.80
CA ARG A 39 4.61 4.59 3.07
C ARG A 39 3.18 4.09 3.19
N LEU A 40 2.95 2.78 3.20
CA LEU A 40 1.62 2.20 3.42
C LEU A 40 1.09 2.54 4.81
N LEU A 41 1.86 2.20 5.85
CA LEU A 41 1.50 2.43 7.27
C LEU A 41 1.26 3.92 7.54
N HIS A 42 2.01 4.80 6.89
CA HIS A 42 1.88 6.24 7.04
C HIS A 42 0.88 6.90 6.09
N ARG A 43 0.13 6.13 5.29
CA ARG A 43 -0.81 6.66 4.28
C ARG A 43 -0.12 7.66 3.35
N LYS A 44 1.06 7.30 2.86
CA LYS A 44 1.92 8.04 1.94
C LYS A 44 2.22 7.27 0.66
N LEU A 45 1.50 6.17 0.38
CA LEU A 45 1.62 5.53 -0.92
C LEU A 45 1.05 6.43 -2.00
N PRO A 46 1.74 6.59 -3.14
CA PRO A 46 1.28 7.38 -4.28
C PRO A 46 0.24 6.60 -5.10
N SER A 47 -0.80 6.07 -4.45
CA SER A 47 -1.94 5.50 -5.16
C SER A 47 -2.60 6.55 -6.05
N ARG A 48 -3.18 6.17 -7.17
CA ARG A 48 -3.81 7.11 -8.09
C ARG A 48 -4.89 7.93 -7.41
N MET A 49 -5.70 7.35 -6.51
CA MET A 49 -6.67 8.14 -5.75
C MET A 49 -5.99 9.20 -4.87
N ARG A 50 -4.88 8.87 -4.21
CA ARG A 50 -4.13 9.87 -3.45
C ARG A 50 -3.55 10.96 -4.38
N LEU A 51 -2.97 10.57 -5.50
CA LEU A 51 -2.40 11.49 -6.47
C LEU A 51 -3.46 12.43 -7.06
N HIS A 52 -4.67 11.93 -7.30
CA HIS A 52 -5.80 12.75 -7.72
C HIS A 52 -6.21 13.73 -6.62
N THR A 53 -6.53 13.22 -5.42
CA THR A 53 -7.15 14.01 -4.35
C THR A 53 -6.20 15.06 -3.79
N TRP A 54 -4.93 14.72 -3.60
CA TRP A 54 -3.97 15.57 -2.89
C TRP A 54 -3.08 16.39 -3.81
N TYR A 55 -2.86 15.93 -5.04
CA TYR A 55 -1.95 16.58 -5.99
C TYR A 55 -2.63 17.02 -7.29
N GLY A 56 -3.95 16.80 -7.43
CA GLY A 56 -4.72 17.25 -8.58
C GLY A 56 -4.32 16.57 -9.91
N LEU A 57 -3.69 15.39 -9.87
CA LEU A 57 -3.29 14.70 -11.09
C LEU A 57 -4.53 14.27 -11.92
N PRO A 58 -4.48 14.37 -13.26
CA PRO A 58 -5.61 14.09 -14.14
C PRO A 58 -5.82 12.59 -14.39
N ASN A 59 -5.64 11.76 -13.36
CA ASN A 59 -5.75 10.30 -13.45
C ASN A 59 -7.11 9.75 -12.95
N GLN A 60 -8.04 10.64 -12.57
CA GLN A 60 -9.38 10.33 -12.07
C GLN A 60 -9.42 9.43 -10.81
N GLY A 61 -8.28 9.14 -10.20
CA GLY A 61 -8.17 8.25 -9.05
C GLY A 61 -8.40 6.76 -9.36
N LEU A 62 -8.51 6.39 -10.63
CA LEU A 62 -8.86 5.03 -11.08
C LEU A 62 -7.61 4.18 -11.32
N CYS A 63 -7.68 2.88 -11.08
CA CYS A 63 -6.55 2.00 -11.31
C CYS A 63 -6.28 1.80 -12.81
N HIS A 64 -5.03 1.90 -13.24
CA HIS A 64 -4.65 1.63 -14.63
C HIS A 64 -4.67 0.14 -15.02
N ALA A 65 -4.74 -0.76 -14.05
CA ALA A 65 -4.97 -2.19 -14.30
C ALA A 65 -6.45 -2.59 -14.15
N CYS A 66 -7.27 -1.76 -13.48
CA CYS A 66 -8.70 -1.96 -13.28
C CYS A 66 -9.43 -0.63 -13.53
N PRO A 67 -9.75 -0.33 -14.81
CA PRO A 67 -10.19 1.01 -15.22
C PRO A 67 -11.42 1.54 -14.47
N ASP A 68 -12.29 0.66 -13.97
CA ASP A 68 -13.53 1.04 -13.29
C ASP A 68 -13.44 1.04 -11.76
N THR A 69 -12.24 0.83 -11.19
CA THR A 69 -12.03 0.69 -9.75
C THR A 69 -11.13 1.82 -9.21
N PRO A 70 -11.57 2.57 -8.19
CA PRO A 70 -10.70 3.53 -7.50
C PRO A 70 -9.46 2.87 -6.89
N GLU A 71 -8.29 3.42 -7.16
CA GLU A 71 -7.03 2.90 -6.66
C GLU A 71 -6.71 3.49 -5.29
N THR A 72 -7.14 2.79 -4.23
CA THR A 72 -6.68 3.03 -2.85
C THR A 72 -5.26 2.48 -2.63
N ASP A 73 -4.64 2.84 -1.51
CA ASP A 73 -3.35 2.29 -1.08
C ASP A 73 -3.39 0.75 -0.94
N LEU A 74 -4.47 0.21 -0.37
CA LEU A 74 -4.68 -1.25 -0.27
C LEU A 74 -5.01 -1.89 -1.63
N HIS A 75 -5.68 -1.18 -2.53
CA HIS A 75 -5.87 -1.67 -3.88
C HIS A 75 -4.54 -1.81 -4.61
N LEU A 76 -3.71 -0.77 -4.60
CA LEU A 76 -2.40 -0.76 -5.23
C LEU A 76 -1.53 -1.93 -4.75
N ILE A 77 -1.46 -2.17 -3.43
CA ILE A 77 -0.51 -3.12 -2.86
C ILE A 77 -1.07 -4.53 -2.64
N ALA A 78 -2.39 -4.72 -2.59
CA ALA A 78 -3.00 -6.01 -2.22
C ALA A 78 -4.18 -6.43 -3.12
N SER A 79 -5.25 -5.63 -3.22
CA SER A 79 -6.51 -6.10 -3.83
C SER A 79 -6.58 -5.94 -5.36
N CYS A 80 -5.69 -5.16 -5.96
CA CYS A 80 -5.57 -5.12 -7.42
C CYS A 80 -5.20 -6.51 -7.94
N PRO A 81 -5.81 -7.02 -9.02
CA PRO A 81 -5.45 -8.31 -9.63
C PRO A 81 -3.95 -8.46 -9.92
N LEU A 82 -3.29 -7.37 -10.32
CA LEU A 82 -1.83 -7.33 -10.53
C LEU A 82 -1.07 -7.65 -9.24
N ALA A 83 -1.50 -7.07 -8.12
CA ALA A 83 -0.92 -7.31 -6.81
C ALA A 83 -1.31 -8.71 -6.28
N TRP A 84 -2.59 -9.04 -6.38
CA TRP A 84 -3.18 -10.28 -5.88
C TRP A 84 -2.52 -11.51 -6.48
N GLN A 85 -2.17 -11.49 -7.76
CA GLN A 85 -1.44 -12.59 -8.41
C GLN A 85 -0.14 -12.94 -7.68
N LYS A 86 0.57 -11.96 -7.12
CA LYS A 86 1.81 -12.19 -6.35
C LYS A 86 1.50 -12.77 -4.98
N TRP A 87 0.51 -12.22 -4.30
CA TRP A 87 0.06 -12.71 -2.99
C TRP A 87 -0.45 -14.14 -3.06
N SER A 88 -1.38 -14.44 -3.97
CA SER A 88 -1.98 -15.76 -4.11
C SER A 88 -0.98 -16.82 -4.59
N SER A 89 0.05 -16.42 -5.35
CA SER A 89 1.11 -17.33 -5.78
C SER A 89 2.02 -17.74 -4.62
N PHE A 90 2.25 -16.86 -3.64
CA PHE A 90 3.14 -17.14 -2.51
C PHE A 90 2.38 -17.69 -1.29
N PHE A 91 1.19 -17.16 -1.02
CA PHE A 91 0.31 -17.57 0.07
C PHE A 91 -1.05 -18.06 -0.47
N PRO A 92 -1.10 -19.24 -1.12
CA PRO A 92 -2.33 -19.74 -1.74
C PRO A 92 -3.47 -19.99 -0.75
N ALA A 93 -3.16 -20.15 0.54
CA ALA A 93 -4.14 -20.36 1.61
C ALA A 93 -4.66 -19.05 2.23
N LYS A 94 -3.96 -17.92 2.05
CA LYS A 94 -4.39 -16.64 2.66
C LYS A 94 -5.38 -15.92 1.74
N ASN A 95 -6.41 -15.35 2.31
CA ASN A 95 -7.35 -14.49 1.61
C ASN A 95 -6.95 -12.99 1.70
N LEU A 96 -7.67 -12.13 0.98
CA LEU A 96 -7.36 -10.70 0.91
C LEU A 96 -7.41 -10.01 2.29
N GLU A 97 -8.33 -10.40 3.16
CA GLU A 97 -8.46 -9.82 4.50
C GLU A 97 -7.23 -10.15 5.36
N GLU A 98 -6.74 -11.39 5.30
CA GLU A 98 -5.54 -11.81 6.01
C GLU A 98 -4.29 -11.09 5.51
N ILE A 99 -4.18 -10.89 4.19
CA ILE A 99 -3.09 -10.09 3.59
C ILE A 99 -3.20 -8.63 4.04
N ALA A 100 -4.38 -8.01 3.97
CA ALA A 100 -4.58 -6.63 4.40
C ALA A 100 -4.26 -6.44 5.89
N ARG A 101 -4.67 -7.39 6.74
CA ARG A 101 -4.36 -7.38 8.17
C ARG A 101 -2.85 -7.45 8.42
N GLY A 102 -2.14 -8.36 7.76
CA GLY A 102 -0.69 -8.46 7.88
C GLY A 102 0.04 -7.20 7.41
N LEU A 103 -0.46 -6.55 6.36
CA LEU A 103 0.10 -5.30 5.84
C LEU A 103 -0.12 -4.10 6.77
N LEU A 104 -1.27 -4.04 7.45
CA LEU A 104 -1.61 -2.92 8.34
C LEU A 104 -1.16 -3.14 9.79
N SER A 105 -0.86 -4.38 10.16
CA SER A 105 -0.40 -4.79 11.49
C SER A 105 0.75 -5.79 11.39
N PRO A 106 1.92 -5.39 10.85
CA PRO A 106 3.08 -6.29 10.69
C PRO A 106 3.54 -6.94 11.99
N SER A 107 3.34 -6.31 13.15
CA SER A 107 3.71 -6.87 14.45
C SER A 107 2.98 -8.19 14.75
N SER A 108 1.77 -8.38 14.20
CA SER A 108 0.99 -9.61 14.38
C SER A 108 1.45 -10.76 13.50
N LEU A 109 2.36 -10.52 12.53
CA LEU A 109 2.89 -11.56 11.66
C LEU A 109 4.09 -12.27 12.29
N PRO A 110 4.25 -13.59 12.06
CA PRO A 110 5.53 -14.29 12.26
C PRO A 110 6.67 -13.62 11.49
N VAL A 111 7.90 -13.73 11.98
CA VAL A 111 9.06 -13.09 11.35
C VAL A 111 9.29 -13.59 9.92
N GLU A 112 9.12 -14.89 9.63
CA GLU A 112 9.21 -15.40 8.25
C GLU A 112 8.14 -14.81 7.32
N ASP A 113 6.93 -14.59 7.83
CA ASP A 113 5.83 -14.00 7.08
C ASP A 113 6.13 -12.52 6.80
N ARG A 114 6.71 -11.78 7.76
CA ARG A 114 7.12 -10.38 7.53
C ARG A 114 8.13 -10.24 6.40
N LEU A 115 9.15 -11.11 6.35
CA LEU A 115 10.13 -11.10 5.26
C LEU A 115 9.48 -11.39 3.90
N SER A 116 8.58 -12.37 3.88
CA SER A 116 7.84 -12.74 2.68
C SER A 116 6.94 -11.61 2.20
N PHE A 117 6.21 -10.97 3.11
CA PHE A 117 5.39 -9.79 2.81
C PHE A 117 6.24 -8.65 2.23
N ALA A 118 7.37 -8.33 2.85
CA ALA A 118 8.26 -7.27 2.38
C ALA A 118 8.77 -7.55 0.94
N LYS A 119 9.13 -8.81 0.66
CA LYS A 119 9.53 -9.24 -0.68
C LYS A 119 8.40 -9.08 -1.69
N ILE A 120 7.21 -9.61 -1.38
CA ILE A 120 6.04 -9.52 -2.26
C ILE A 120 5.65 -8.07 -2.52
N MET A 121 5.68 -7.21 -1.49
CA MET A 121 5.45 -5.77 -1.66
C MET A 121 6.43 -5.13 -2.65
N SER A 122 7.70 -5.52 -2.62
CA SER A 122 8.69 -5.03 -3.58
C SER A 122 8.40 -5.51 -5.00
N ASP A 123 7.93 -6.75 -5.15
CA ASP A 123 7.56 -7.33 -6.45
C ASP A 123 6.31 -6.66 -7.02
N VAL A 124 5.28 -6.46 -6.19
CA VAL A 124 4.06 -5.71 -6.55
C VAL A 124 4.41 -4.29 -6.96
N TRP A 125 5.23 -3.60 -6.17
CA TRP A 125 5.68 -2.24 -6.45
C TRP A 125 6.40 -2.16 -7.80
N SER A 126 7.34 -3.07 -8.04
CA SER A 126 8.10 -3.10 -9.30
C SER A 126 7.19 -3.36 -10.50
N ALA A 127 6.25 -4.30 -10.39
CA ALA A 127 5.28 -4.60 -11.45
C ALA A 127 4.32 -3.42 -11.73
N TYR A 128 3.84 -2.77 -10.68
CA TYR A 128 2.96 -1.61 -10.78
C TYR A 128 3.61 -0.46 -11.56
N TRP A 129 4.84 -0.09 -11.18
CA TRP A 129 5.55 1.02 -11.83
C TRP A 129 6.01 0.69 -13.24
N ALA A 130 6.46 -0.54 -13.49
CA ALA A 130 6.78 -0.99 -14.85
C ALA A 130 5.57 -0.83 -15.79
N ARG A 131 4.37 -1.20 -15.32
CA ARG A 131 3.13 -1.03 -16.10
C ARG A 131 2.70 0.44 -16.19
N SER A 132 2.86 1.23 -15.14
CA SER A 132 2.49 2.66 -15.19
C SER A 132 3.30 3.40 -16.25
N PHE A 133 4.61 3.19 -16.30
CA PHE A 133 5.47 3.83 -17.30
C PHE A 133 5.28 3.28 -18.72
N ALA A 134 4.86 2.01 -18.86
CA ALA A 134 4.54 1.43 -20.18
C ALA A 134 3.18 1.90 -20.75
N ALA A 135 2.29 2.42 -19.91
CA ALA A 135 0.99 2.95 -20.35
C ALA A 135 1.08 4.40 -20.89
N ASP A 136 2.21 5.07 -20.64
CA ASP A 136 2.45 6.47 -21.02
C ASP A 136 3.26 6.61 -22.34
N THR A 137 3.60 5.49 -23.01
CA THR A 137 4.24 5.42 -24.34
C THR A 137 3.28 4.96 -25.42
#